data_AF-A0A8T2US77-F1
#
_entry.id   AF-A0A8T2US77-F1
#
_cell.length_a   1.000
_cell.length_b   1.000
_cell.length_c   1.000
_cell.angle_alpha   90.00
_cell.angle_beta   90.00
_cell.angle_gamma   90.00
#
_symmetry.space_group_name_H-M   'P 1'
#
loop_
_entity.id
_entity.type
_entity.pdbx_description
1 polymer ?
#
loop_
_entity_poly.entity_id
_entity_poly.type
_entity_poly.pdbx_seq_one_letter_code
_entity_poly.pdbx_strand_id
1 'polypeptide(L)'
;MADHLSRINMMNQTSGINDDFPDAQLFAVQAQGWYFDIKNFIKTGLYPEKASVVQKKRLLIKSRPYTFIKDKLYRQGKDDRFRKCLEEEEVREVLHFAHEGTGGGHLPGHIMSQRILDAGLWWPTLFKDADEWGKACDICQRCGPKSTKQRHNPLIISAS
;
A
#
# COMPACT_ATOMS: atom_id res chain seq x y z
N MET A 1 37.70 -26.26 -33.54
CA MET A 1 36.34 -25.87 -33.97
C MET A 1 35.61 -25.48 -32.71
N ALA A 2 35.43 -24.18 -32.51
CA ALA A 2 34.92 -23.60 -31.27
C ALA A 2 33.79 -22.61 -31.57
N ASP A 3 32.90 -22.53 -30.59
CA ASP A 3 31.62 -21.86 -30.48
C ASP A 3 31.46 -20.48 -31.13
N HIS A 4 30.29 -20.26 -31.74
CA HIS A 4 29.78 -18.94 -32.10
C HIS A 4 28.42 -18.73 -31.43
N LEU A 5 28.54 -18.28 -30.18
CA LEU A 5 27.71 -17.29 -29.47
C LEU A 5 26.21 -17.21 -29.85
N SER A 6 25.45 -17.80 -28.93
CA SER A 6 24.03 -17.61 -28.70
C SER A 6 23.59 -16.15 -28.68
N ARG A 7 22.45 -15.91 -29.31
CA ARG A 7 21.66 -14.69 -29.25
C ARG A 7 21.43 -14.26 -27.79
N ILE A 8 22.07 -13.17 -27.38
CA ILE A 8 21.77 -12.50 -26.11
C ILE A 8 20.40 -11.82 -26.24
N ASN A 9 19.41 -12.39 -25.56
CA ASN A 9 18.11 -11.78 -25.34
C ASN A 9 18.27 -10.66 -24.29
N MET A 10 18.61 -9.45 -24.73
CA MET A 10 18.44 -8.23 -23.93
C MET A 10 16.99 -7.80 -24.05
N MET A 11 16.19 -8.02 -23.00
CA MET A 11 15.20 -7.03 -22.56
C MET A 11 14.58 -7.43 -21.22
N ASN A 12 14.78 -6.52 -20.27
CA ASN A 12 13.96 -6.25 -19.10
C ASN A 12 14.16 -7.11 -17.84
N GLN A 13 15.34 -6.98 -17.23
CA GLN A 13 15.42 -7.05 -15.76
C GLN A 13 14.76 -5.78 -15.20
N THR A 14 13.45 -5.83 -14.95
CA THR A 14 12.88 -5.01 -13.88
C THR A 14 13.14 -5.79 -12.61
N SER A 15 14.21 -5.42 -11.90
CA SER A 15 14.42 -5.85 -10.53
C SER A 15 13.29 -5.25 -9.69
N GLY A 16 12.17 -5.96 -9.62
CA GLY A 16 11.11 -5.71 -8.66
C GLY A 16 11.72 -5.90 -7.28
N ILE A 17 12.00 -4.79 -6.61
CA ILE A 17 12.22 -4.82 -5.17
C ILE A 17 10.87 -5.28 -4.60
N ASN A 18 10.80 -6.57 -4.24
CA ASN A 18 9.72 -7.09 -3.43
C ASN A 18 9.81 -6.38 -2.08
N ASP A 19 9.05 -5.30 -1.92
CA ASP A 19 8.78 -4.63 -0.63
C ASP A 19 7.79 -5.48 0.21
N ASP A 20 7.80 -6.82 0.06
CA ASP A 20 7.00 -7.74 0.87
C ASP A 20 7.73 -7.97 2.19
N PHE A 21 7.50 -7.07 3.15
CA PHE A 21 7.85 -7.29 4.54
C PHE A 21 6.54 -7.49 5.31
N PRO A 22 6.29 -8.68 5.90
CA PRO A 22 5.04 -8.96 6.58
C PRO A 22 5.02 -8.21 7.91
N ASP A 23 4.52 -6.97 7.86
CA ASP A 23 4.45 -6.07 9.02
C ASP A 23 3.50 -6.55 10.11
N ALA A 24 2.63 -7.53 9.79
CA ALA A 24 1.60 -8.07 10.67
C ALA A 24 2.15 -8.77 11.93
N GLN A 25 3.32 -9.42 11.86
CA GLN A 25 3.90 -10.11 13.03
C GLN A 25 4.75 -9.21 13.92
N LEU A 26 4.97 -7.95 13.53
CA LEU A 26 6.02 -7.12 14.11
C LEU A 26 5.59 -6.24 15.28
N PHE A 27 4.28 -6.15 15.54
CA PHE A 27 3.66 -5.23 16.49
C PHE A 27 2.90 -5.93 17.62
N ALA A 28 3.26 -7.17 17.97
CA ALA A 28 2.59 -7.94 19.01
C ALA A 28 2.76 -7.38 20.46
N VAL A 29 3.16 -6.13 20.63
CA VAL A 29 3.21 -5.46 21.94
C VAL A 29 2.22 -4.30 21.93
N GLN A 30 0.99 -4.64 22.36
CA GLN A 30 -0.23 -3.85 22.48
C GLN A 30 -1.12 -3.79 21.23
N ALA A 31 -2.37 -4.22 21.43
CA ALA A 31 -3.29 -4.77 20.44
C ALA A 31 -3.99 -3.74 19.52
N GLN A 32 -3.38 -2.57 19.30
CA GLN A 32 -4.05 -1.43 18.64
C GLN A 32 -3.57 -1.19 17.20
N GLY A 33 -2.60 -1.98 16.71
CA GLY A 33 -2.18 -1.99 15.30
C GLY A 33 -1.15 -0.91 14.93
N TRP A 34 -0.61 -1.02 13.71
CA TRP A 34 0.49 -0.18 13.21
C TRP A 34 0.16 1.32 13.25
N TYR A 35 -1.09 1.69 12.94
CA TYR A 35 -1.52 3.07 12.85
C TYR A 35 -1.46 3.75 14.22
N PHE A 36 -1.93 3.06 15.26
CA PHE A 36 -1.91 3.54 16.64
C PHE A 36 -0.48 3.74 17.15
N ASP A 37 0.41 2.75 16.93
CA ASP A 37 1.80 2.82 17.38
C ASP A 37 2.55 3.99 16.76
N ILE A 38 2.42 4.17 15.44
CA ILE A 38 3.07 5.28 14.73
C ILE A 38 2.44 6.61 15.13
N LYS A 39 1.10 6.70 15.21
CA LYS A 39 0.37 7.89 15.65
C LYS A 39 0.82 8.37 17.02
N ASN A 40 0.86 7.47 18.01
CA ASN A 40 1.25 7.83 19.36
C ASN A 40 2.72 8.19 19.46
N PHE A 41 3.59 7.44 18.79
CA PHE A 41 5.02 7.74 18.80
C PHE A 41 5.30 9.13 18.23
N ILE A 42 4.67 9.50 17.11
CA ILE A 42 4.88 10.82 16.50
C ILE A 42 4.25 11.93 17.34
N LYS A 43 3.06 11.73 17.92
CA LYS A 43 2.39 12.74 18.74
C LYS A 43 3.06 12.99 20.09
N THR A 44 3.60 11.95 20.72
CA THR A 44 4.08 12.00 22.11
C THR A 44 5.59 11.88 22.25
N GLY A 45 6.28 11.34 21.24
CA GLY A 45 7.70 10.96 21.32
C GLY A 45 7.97 9.73 22.21
N LEU A 46 6.93 9.09 22.75
CA LEU A 46 7.05 7.99 23.70
C LEU A 46 7.00 6.65 22.99
N TYR A 47 7.83 5.73 23.48
CA TYR A 47 7.80 4.33 23.08
C TYR A 47 6.78 3.56 23.95
N PRO A 48 6.25 2.43 23.47
CA PRO A 48 5.47 1.53 24.31
C PRO A 48 6.26 1.13 25.56
N GLU A 49 5.61 1.12 26.72
CA GLU A 49 6.26 0.99 28.04
C GLU A 49 7.11 -0.30 28.12
N LYS A 50 6.60 -1.38 27.54
CA LYS A 50 7.24 -2.71 27.51
C LYS A 50 8.07 -2.97 26.25
N ALA A 51 8.34 -1.95 25.42
CA ALA A 51 9.13 -2.12 24.21
C ALA A 51 10.61 -2.39 24.54
N SER A 52 11.15 -3.48 23.98
CA SER A 52 12.58 -3.76 23.98
C SER A 52 13.36 -2.72 23.17
N VAL A 53 14.68 -2.64 23.39
CA VAL A 53 15.58 -1.74 22.63
C VAL A 53 15.45 -1.95 21.11
N VAL A 54 15.31 -3.22 20.68
CA VAL A 54 15.12 -3.58 19.27
C VAL A 54 13.79 -3.03 18.73
N GLN A 55 12.70 -3.16 19.50
CA GLN A 55 11.39 -2.63 19.12
C GLN A 55 11.39 -1.10 19.05
N LYS A 56 12.02 -0.42 20.01
CA LYS A 56 12.17 1.04 20.00
C LYS A 56 12.93 1.52 18.76
N LYS A 57 14.09 0.92 18.47
CA LYS A 57 14.89 1.25 17.28
C LYS A 57 14.10 1.02 15.98
N ARG A 58 13.33 -0.07 15.92
CA ARG A 58 12.49 -0.41 14.78
C ARG A 58 11.34 0.59 14.61
N LEU A 59 10.63 0.95 15.68
CA LEU A 59 9.56 1.96 15.65
C LEU A 59 10.09 3.31 15.19
N LEU A 60 11.25 3.73 15.70
CA LEU A 60 11.92 4.97 15.28
C LEU A 60 12.19 4.97 13.78
N ILE A 61 12.81 3.91 13.25
CA ILE A 61 13.13 3.80 11.81
C ILE A 61 11.84 3.80 10.99
N LYS A 62 10.85 3.01 11.40
CA LYS A 62 9.56 2.89 10.70
C LYS A 62 8.76 4.18 10.69
N SER A 63 8.86 5.02 11.73
CA SER A 63 8.08 6.24 11.86
C SER A 63 8.64 7.41 11.05
N ARG A 64 9.89 7.32 10.58
CA ARG A 64 10.57 8.38 9.79
C ARG A 64 9.79 8.93 8.59
N PRO A 65 9.15 8.11 7.72
CA PRO A 65 8.43 8.63 6.57
C PRO A 65 7.06 9.21 6.95
N TYR A 66 6.69 9.28 8.22
CA TYR A 66 5.35 9.71 8.63
C TYR A 66 5.35 11.09 9.28
N THR A 67 4.25 11.82 9.10
CA THR A 67 4.03 13.14 9.68
C THR A 67 2.55 13.39 9.96
N PHE A 68 2.23 14.35 10.84
CA PHE A 68 0.87 14.81 11.07
C PHE A 68 0.59 16.09 10.30
N ILE A 69 -0.50 16.10 9.54
CA ILE A 69 -1.01 17.29 8.84
C ILE A 69 -2.50 17.40 9.18
N LYS A 70 -2.90 18.50 9.84
CA LYS A 70 -4.29 18.74 10.27
C LYS A 70 -4.90 17.53 11.02
N ASP A 71 -4.16 17.01 12.00
CA ASP A 71 -4.53 15.86 12.84
C ASP A 71 -4.71 14.50 12.11
N LYS A 72 -4.44 14.44 10.82
CA LYS A 72 -4.42 13.21 10.02
C LYS A 72 -2.96 12.73 9.84
N LEU A 73 -2.75 11.42 9.89
CA LEU A 73 -1.44 10.81 9.66
C LEU A 73 -1.17 10.74 8.15
N TYR A 74 0.01 11.17 7.72
CA TYR A 74 0.47 11.08 6.34
C TYR A 74 1.78 10.34 6.26
N ARG A 75 2.00 9.61 5.15
CA ARG A 75 3.26 8.98 4.80
C ARG A 75 3.86 9.65 3.56
N GLN A 76 5.12 10.04 3.63
CA GLN A 76 5.95 10.43 2.50
C GLN A 76 6.40 9.18 1.74
N GLY A 77 6.03 9.09 0.46
CA GLY A 77 6.51 8.03 -0.42
C GLY A 77 7.96 8.23 -0.85
N LYS A 78 8.53 7.22 -1.52
CA LYS A 78 9.86 7.32 -2.18
C LYS A 78 9.85 8.36 -3.32
N ASP A 79 8.66 8.76 -3.77
CA ASP A 79 8.39 9.77 -4.78
C ASP A 79 8.15 11.18 -4.19
N ASP A 80 8.48 11.37 -2.91
CA ASP A 80 8.29 12.62 -2.16
C ASP A 80 6.83 13.11 -2.04
N ARG A 81 5.86 12.31 -2.48
CA ARG A 81 4.43 12.64 -2.37
C ARG A 81 3.89 12.15 -1.03
N PHE A 82 3.19 13.04 -0.33
CA PHE A 82 2.47 12.72 0.89
C PHE A 82 1.15 12.04 0.58
N ARG A 83 0.85 10.97 1.33
CA ARG A 83 -0.39 10.20 1.23
C ARG A 83 -1.03 10.05 2.59
N LYS A 84 -2.33 10.32 2.69
CA LYS A 84 -3.12 10.11 3.89
C LYS A 84 -3.09 8.62 4.24
N CYS A 85 -2.68 8.32 5.46
CA CYS A 85 -2.78 6.99 6.04
C CYS A 85 -4.25 6.71 6.35
N LEU A 86 -4.77 5.59 5.86
CA LEU A 86 -6.12 5.15 6.17
C LEU A 86 -6.16 4.26 7.41
N GLU A 87 -7.23 4.40 8.18
CA GLU A 87 -7.58 3.48 9.27
C GLU A 87 -8.31 2.25 8.71
N GLU A 88 -8.30 1.14 9.43
CA GLU A 88 -8.86 -0.14 8.95
C GLU A 88 -10.32 -0.03 8.49
N GLU A 89 -11.09 0.83 9.15
CA GLU A 89 -12.49 1.13 8.85
C GLU A 89 -12.66 1.78 7.46
N GLU A 90 -11.71 2.62 7.03
CA GLU A 90 -11.77 3.34 5.75
C GLU A 90 -11.28 2.46 4.58
N VAL A 91 -10.40 1.49 4.84
CA VAL A 91 -9.74 0.66 3.80
C VAL A 91 -10.77 -0.07 2.94
N ARG A 92 -11.79 -0.67 3.56
CA ARG A 92 -12.81 -1.45 2.84
C ARG A 92 -13.61 -0.59 1.86
N GLU A 93 -14.00 0.60 2.27
CA GLU A 93 -14.77 1.53 1.44
C GLU A 93 -13.95 2.01 0.24
N VAL A 94 -12.67 2.32 0.46
CA VAL A 94 -11.75 2.74 -0.61
C VAL A 94 -11.50 1.62 -1.61
N LEU A 95 -11.29 0.38 -1.14
CA LEU A 95 -11.13 -0.78 -2.02
C LEU A 95 -12.38 -1.03 -2.86
N HIS A 96 -13.55 -1.03 -2.23
CA HIS A 96 -14.83 -1.17 -2.92
C HIS A 96 -15.02 -0.08 -3.99
N PHE A 97 -14.80 1.19 -3.63
CA PHE A 97 -14.94 2.30 -4.57
C PHE A 97 -13.92 2.25 -5.71
N ALA A 98 -12.67 1.89 -5.42
CA ALA A 98 -11.63 1.79 -6.43
C ALA A 98 -11.85 0.62 -7.40
N HIS A 99 -12.49 -0.46 -6.94
CA HIS A 99 -12.80 -1.64 -7.75
C HIS A 99 -14.10 -1.47 -8.56
N GLU A 100 -15.18 -1.08 -7.90
CA GLU A 100 -16.57 -1.12 -8.41
C GLU A 100 -17.25 0.26 -8.50
N GLY A 101 -16.69 1.29 -7.86
CA GLY A 101 -17.28 2.62 -7.77
C GLY A 101 -17.28 3.43 -9.06
N THR A 102 -17.66 4.71 -8.97
CA THR A 102 -17.66 5.60 -10.14
C THR A 102 -16.22 5.92 -10.54
N GLY A 103 -15.81 5.40 -11.70
CA GLY A 103 -14.41 5.39 -12.12
C GLY A 103 -13.68 4.10 -11.75
N GLY A 104 -14.29 3.19 -11.01
CA GLY A 104 -13.91 1.78 -10.92
C GLY A 104 -14.07 1.07 -12.27
N GLY A 105 -13.54 -0.14 -12.38
CA GLY A 105 -13.47 -0.85 -13.66
C GLY A 105 -13.14 -2.32 -13.54
N HIS A 106 -13.36 -2.93 -12.37
CA HIS A 106 -12.96 -4.32 -12.11
C HIS A 106 -11.47 -4.54 -12.40
N LEU A 107 -10.66 -3.61 -11.92
CA LEU A 107 -9.25 -3.50 -12.30
C LEU A 107 -8.41 -4.53 -11.56
N PRO A 108 -7.29 -4.98 -12.17
CA PRO A 108 -6.30 -5.78 -11.48
C PRO A 108 -5.77 -5.05 -10.23
N GLY A 109 -5.41 -5.80 -9.18
CA GLY A 109 -4.97 -5.26 -7.89
C GLY A 109 -3.83 -4.25 -7.99
N HIS A 110 -2.86 -4.47 -8.88
CA HIS A 110 -1.74 -3.53 -9.08
C HIS A 110 -2.19 -2.18 -9.67
N ILE A 111 -3.16 -2.18 -10.60
CA ILE A 111 -3.73 -0.94 -11.17
C ILE A 111 -4.54 -0.21 -10.10
N MET A 112 -5.35 -0.96 -9.33
CA MET A 112 -6.14 -0.40 -8.24
C MET A 112 -5.25 0.26 -7.18
N SER A 113 -4.19 -0.44 -6.76
CA SER A 113 -3.20 0.08 -5.80
C SER A 113 -2.57 1.38 -6.29
N GLN A 114 -2.15 1.42 -7.56
CA GLN A 114 -1.57 2.63 -8.15
C GLN A 114 -2.54 3.82 -8.12
N ARG A 115 -3.82 3.59 -8.44
CA ARG A 115 -4.84 4.66 -8.40
C ARG A 115 -5.11 5.16 -6.99
N ILE A 116 -5.10 4.29 -6.00
CA ILE A 116 -5.22 4.65 -4.59
C ILE A 116 -4.02 5.52 -4.17
N LEU A 117 -2.80 5.15 -4.58
CA LEU A 117 -1.61 5.96 -4.36
C LEU A 117 -1.69 7.32 -5.05
N ASP A 118 -2.21 7.37 -6.29
CA ASP A 118 -2.34 8.62 -7.04
C ASP A 118 -3.43 9.54 -6.48
N ALA A 119 -4.46 8.98 -5.87
CA ALA A 119 -5.47 9.68 -5.07
C ALA A 119 -4.94 10.18 -3.72
N GLY A 120 -3.68 9.90 -3.38
CA GLY A 120 -3.06 10.39 -2.16
C GLY A 120 -3.40 9.56 -0.92
N LEU A 121 -3.71 8.27 -1.07
CA LEU A 121 -4.09 7.38 0.04
C LEU A 121 -3.07 6.25 0.21
N TRP A 122 -2.91 5.74 1.43
CA TRP A 122 -1.94 4.70 1.74
C TRP A 122 -2.28 3.91 3.00
N TRP A 123 -1.90 2.62 3.03
CA TRP A 123 -1.79 1.79 4.22
C TRP A 123 -0.77 0.66 3.97
N PRO A 124 -0.22 -0.01 5.01
CA PRO A 124 0.89 -0.96 4.85
C PRO A 124 0.59 -2.14 3.93
N THR A 125 -0.64 -2.66 3.97
CA THR A 125 -1.07 -3.85 3.22
C THR A 125 -1.74 -3.54 1.89
N LEU A 126 -1.71 -2.27 1.42
CA LEU A 126 -2.40 -1.80 0.21
C LEU A 126 -2.33 -2.75 -0.98
N PHE A 127 -1.13 -3.18 -1.36
CA PHE A 127 -0.95 -4.01 -2.54
C PHE A 127 -1.55 -5.41 -2.37
N LYS A 128 -1.39 -5.99 -1.18
CA LYS A 128 -1.95 -7.29 -0.82
C LYS A 128 -3.47 -7.23 -0.80
N ASP A 129 -4.02 -6.26 -0.06
CA ASP A 129 -5.47 -6.12 0.10
C ASP A 129 -6.14 -5.84 -1.25
N ALA A 130 -5.50 -5.04 -2.11
CA ALA A 130 -6.01 -4.77 -3.45
C ALA A 130 -6.03 -6.02 -4.36
N ASP A 131 -5.00 -6.86 -4.27
CA ASP A 131 -4.94 -8.12 -5.02
C ASP A 131 -5.97 -9.13 -4.51
N GLU A 132 -6.08 -9.29 -3.19
CA GLU A 132 -7.07 -10.15 -2.55
C GLU A 132 -8.50 -9.70 -2.87
N TRP A 133 -8.76 -8.39 -2.85
CA TRP A 133 -10.06 -7.81 -3.21
C TRP A 133 -10.45 -8.13 -4.65
N GLY A 134 -9.53 -7.91 -5.59
CA GLY A 134 -9.77 -8.22 -7.01
C GLY A 134 -9.99 -9.72 -7.25
N LYS A 135 -9.24 -10.58 -6.55
CA LYS A 135 -9.41 -12.03 -6.59
C LYS A 135 -10.73 -12.50 -6.01
N ALA A 136 -11.26 -11.82 -5.00
CA ALA A 136 -12.55 -12.15 -4.39
C ALA A 136 -13.76 -11.71 -5.24
N CYS A 137 -13.56 -10.88 -6.27
CA CYS A 137 -14.64 -10.40 -7.12
C CYS A 137 -15.14 -11.49 -8.09
N ASP A 138 -16.37 -11.93 -7.88
CA ASP A 138 -17.06 -12.95 -8.67
C ASP A 138 -17.17 -12.59 -10.18
N ILE A 139 -17.37 -11.30 -10.50
CA ILE A 139 -17.38 -10.81 -11.89
C ILE A 139 -15.99 -11.00 -12.53
N CYS A 140 -14.92 -10.64 -11.81
CA CYS A 140 -13.54 -10.80 -12.29
C CYS A 140 -13.16 -12.27 -12.46
N GLN A 141 -13.59 -13.14 -11.54
CA GLN A 141 -13.34 -14.58 -11.60
C GLN A 141 -13.98 -15.21 -12.85
N ARG A 142 -15.22 -14.83 -13.18
CA ARG A 142 -15.92 -15.38 -14.35
C ARG A 142 -15.45 -14.79 -15.68
N CYS A 143 -15.17 -13.49 -15.73
CA CYS A 143 -14.88 -12.80 -16.98
C CYS A 143 -13.39 -12.84 -17.39
N GLY A 144 -12.50 -13.27 -16.49
CA GLY A 144 -11.06 -13.20 -16.70
C GLY A 144 -10.50 -11.77 -16.67
N PRO A 145 -9.18 -11.60 -16.86
CA PRO A 145 -8.54 -10.30 -16.78
C PRO A 145 -9.07 -9.37 -17.88
N LYS A 146 -9.67 -8.24 -17.49
CA LYS A 146 -10.08 -7.22 -18.47
C LYS A 146 -8.86 -6.42 -18.95
N SER A 147 -8.79 -6.20 -20.26
CA SER A 147 -7.74 -5.44 -20.95
C SER A 147 -7.54 -4.05 -20.34
N THR A 148 -6.29 -3.72 -19.99
CA THR A 148 -5.85 -2.44 -19.39
C THR A 148 -5.99 -1.22 -20.32
N LYS A 149 -6.53 -1.39 -21.55
CA LYS A 149 -6.61 -0.33 -22.57
C LYS A 149 -7.72 0.69 -22.37
N GLN A 150 -8.54 0.58 -21.33
CA GLN A 150 -9.57 1.59 -21.07
C GLN A 150 -8.91 2.90 -20.59
N ARG A 151 -9.49 4.06 -20.91
CA ARG A 151 -9.10 5.33 -20.29
C ARG A 151 -9.85 5.41 -18.95
N HIS A 152 -9.12 5.62 -17.87
CA HIS A 152 -9.67 5.55 -16.52
C HIS A 152 -9.81 6.96 -15.96
N ASN A 153 -10.95 7.27 -15.36
CA ASN A 153 -11.16 8.56 -14.69
C ASN A 153 -10.31 8.66 -13.42
N PRO A 154 -9.97 9.84 -12.89
CA PRO A 154 -9.36 9.93 -11.56
C PRO A 154 -10.31 9.40 -10.48
N LEU A 155 -9.77 8.73 -9.46
CA LEU A 155 -10.55 8.40 -8.25
C LEU A 155 -10.78 9.70 -7.48
N ILE A 156 -12.00 10.25 -7.55
CA ILE A 156 -12.39 11.40 -6.73
C ILE A 156 -13.03 10.85 -5.46
N ILE A 157 -12.20 10.64 -4.43
CA ILE A 157 -12.68 10.30 -3.09
C ILE A 157 -12.88 11.64 -2.38
N SER A 158 -14.13 11.98 -2.06
CA SER A 158 -14.43 13.19 -1.29
C SER A 158 -13.80 13.02 0.08
N ALA A 159 -12.71 13.74 0.33
CA ALA A 159 -12.07 13.78 1.63
C ALA A 159 -12.93 14.63 2.56
N SER A 160 -13.80 13.98 3.32
CA SER A 160 -14.45 14.59 4.49
C SER A 160 -13.42 14.93 5.57
#